data_AF-A0A7Y3LNJ2-F1
#
_entry.id   AF-A0A7Y3LNJ2-F1
#
_cell.length_a   1.000
_cell.length_b   1.000
_cell.length_c   1.000
_cell.angle_alpha   90.00
_cell.angle_beta   90.00
_cell.angle_gamma   90.00
#
_symmetry.space_group_name_H-M   'P 1'
#
loop_
_entity.id
_entity.type
_entity.pdbx_description
1 polymer ?
#
loop_
_entity_poly.entity_id
_entity_poly.type
_entity_poly.pdbx_seq_one_letter_code
_entity_poly.pdbx_strand_id
1 'polypeptide(L)'
;MRRISLGGGFRYLMESVAHGDGTEDKSVGLSRYYAQSGTPPGVFLGSGLKGLNDGLGIAEGSQVTEDHLTNMLGKCLDPITGKPIGRVPNNSKSLPPVSGFDLTFSPPKSVSVAWALADKETKSVIYACHRRAISYVLKYAEQEVFHSR
;
A
#
# COMPACT_ATOMS: atom_id res chain seq x y z
N MET A 1 -1.45 -4.77 12.52
CA MET A 1 -0.98 -5.56 11.36
C MET A 1 -2.02 -6.63 11.06
N ARG A 2 -2.50 -6.72 9.81
CA ARG A 2 -3.46 -7.74 9.39
C ARG A 2 -2.80 -8.66 8.36
N ARG A 3 -2.96 -9.97 8.49
CA ARG A 3 -2.48 -10.95 7.51
C ARG A 3 -3.32 -10.88 6.23
N ILE A 4 -2.65 -10.86 5.08
CA ILE A 4 -3.27 -11.03 3.75
C ILE A 4 -2.98 -12.46 3.30
N SER A 5 -4.04 -13.23 3.13
CA SER A 5 -3.97 -14.59 2.57
C SER A 5 -4.11 -14.54 1.06
N LEU A 6 -3.43 -15.47 0.38
CA LEU A 6 -3.49 -15.67 -1.06
C LEU A 6 -4.95 -15.86 -1.52
N GLY A 7 -5.37 -15.16 -2.58
CA GLY A 7 -6.66 -15.39 -3.27
C GLY A 7 -7.86 -14.52 -2.84
N GLY A 8 -7.74 -13.63 -1.84
CA GLY A 8 -8.88 -12.74 -1.53
C GLY A 8 -8.65 -11.65 -0.51
N GLY A 9 -7.56 -11.71 0.26
CA GLY A 9 -7.31 -10.76 1.34
C GLY A 9 -7.07 -9.32 0.88
N PHE A 10 -6.76 -9.07 -0.40
CA PHE A 10 -6.29 -7.76 -0.88
C PHE A 10 -7.30 -7.02 -1.79
N ARG A 11 -8.51 -7.55 -2.01
CA ARG A 11 -9.48 -6.92 -2.94
C ARG A 11 -9.86 -5.49 -2.55
N TYR A 12 -9.91 -5.18 -1.26
CA TYR A 12 -10.14 -3.81 -0.79
C TYR A 12 -9.01 -2.84 -1.17
N LEU A 13 -7.78 -3.34 -1.35
CA LEU A 13 -6.67 -2.55 -1.86
C LEU A 13 -6.84 -2.28 -3.36
N MET A 14 -7.44 -3.21 -4.12
CA MET A 14 -7.73 -3.02 -5.56
C MET A 14 -8.73 -1.90 -5.74
N GLU A 15 -9.82 -1.94 -4.96
CA GLU A 15 -10.82 -0.87 -4.96
C GLU A 15 -10.16 0.48 -4.65
N SER A 16 -9.23 0.56 -3.69
CA SER A 16 -8.55 1.82 -3.38
C SER A 16 -7.59 2.33 -4.47
N VAL A 17 -7.01 1.44 -5.30
CA VAL A 17 -6.08 1.78 -6.39
C VAL A 17 -6.84 2.09 -7.69
N ALA A 18 -7.95 1.41 -7.96
CA ALA A 18 -8.77 1.58 -9.16
C ALA A 18 -9.52 2.93 -9.22
N HIS A 19 -9.71 3.61 -8.08
CA HIS A 19 -10.33 4.95 -8.06
C HIS A 19 -9.36 6.09 -8.46
N GLY A 20 -8.16 5.76 -8.95
CA GLY A 20 -7.22 6.71 -9.57
C GLY A 20 -7.55 7.06 -11.03
N ASP A 21 -8.44 6.31 -11.69
CA ASP A 21 -8.87 6.55 -13.06
C ASP A 21 -10.31 7.07 -13.07
N GLY A 22 -10.50 8.30 -13.53
CA GLY A 22 -11.64 9.15 -13.15
C GLY A 22 -13.03 8.72 -13.60
N THR A 23 -14.04 9.14 -12.83
CA THR A 23 -15.24 9.91 -13.25
C THR A 23 -16.10 10.21 -12.02
N GLU A 24 -16.61 11.44 -11.93
CA GLU A 24 -17.58 11.86 -10.90
C GLU A 24 -18.95 11.19 -11.12
N ASP A 25 -19.61 10.66 -10.07
CA ASP A 25 -21.03 11.01 -9.79
C ASP A 25 -21.54 10.55 -8.39
N LYS A 26 -22.67 11.15 -8.02
CA LYS A 26 -23.26 11.45 -6.69
C LYS A 26 -23.91 10.29 -5.90
N SER A 27 -23.83 10.36 -4.56
CA SER A 27 -25.00 10.54 -3.67
C SER A 27 -24.58 10.77 -2.19
N VAL A 28 -25.45 11.44 -1.44
CA VAL A 28 -25.18 12.36 -0.32
C VAL A 28 -25.22 11.70 1.07
N GLY A 29 -24.40 12.18 2.01
CA GLY A 29 -24.76 12.15 3.44
C GLY A 29 -23.60 12.02 4.43
N LEU A 30 -23.20 13.13 5.06
CA LEU A 30 -22.35 13.25 6.27
C LEU A 30 -20.83 13.03 6.17
N SER A 31 -20.27 12.61 5.03
CA SER A 31 -18.84 12.26 4.88
C SER A 31 -17.97 13.31 4.16
N ARG A 32 -18.16 14.62 4.45
CA ARG A 32 -17.32 15.73 3.92
C ARG A 32 -15.81 15.59 4.22
N TYR A 33 -15.40 14.54 4.94
CA TYR A 33 -14.03 14.11 5.19
C TYR A 33 -13.25 13.69 3.90
N TYR A 34 -13.95 13.50 2.77
CA TYR A 34 -13.43 12.91 1.52
C TYR A 34 -13.47 13.81 0.27
N ALA A 35 -13.85 15.09 0.40
CA ALA A 35 -14.49 15.80 -0.71
C ALA A 35 -13.58 16.52 -1.75
N GLN A 36 -12.29 16.20 -1.93
CA GLN A 36 -11.53 16.93 -2.98
C GLN A 36 -10.35 16.24 -3.68
N SER A 37 -10.07 14.98 -3.41
CA SER A 37 -9.11 14.22 -4.23
C SER A 37 -9.36 12.75 -3.95
N GLY A 38 -9.55 11.94 -5.00
CA GLY A 38 -9.52 10.48 -4.85
C GLY A 38 -8.29 10.04 -4.08
N THR A 39 -8.33 8.85 -3.48
CA THR A 39 -7.16 8.31 -2.79
C THR A 39 -6.00 8.31 -3.78
N PRO A 40 -4.91 9.07 -3.53
CA PRO A 40 -3.78 9.07 -4.44
C PRO A 40 -3.30 7.62 -4.60
N PRO A 41 -2.89 7.22 -5.80
CA PRO A 41 -2.42 5.87 -6.04
C PRO A 41 -1.36 5.43 -5.03
N GLY A 42 -1.37 4.15 -4.69
CA GLY A 42 -0.30 3.55 -3.89
C GLY A 42 1.06 3.74 -4.55
N VAL A 43 2.13 3.74 -3.76
CA VAL A 43 3.51 3.83 -4.27
C VAL A 43 4.37 2.72 -3.69
N PHE A 44 5.34 2.26 -4.48
CA PHE A 44 6.35 1.31 -4.04
C PHE A 44 7.33 1.96 -3.07
N LEU A 45 7.64 1.27 -1.98
CA LEU A 45 8.59 1.68 -0.95
C LEU A 45 9.44 0.48 -0.51
N GLY A 46 10.61 0.76 0.06
CA GLY A 46 11.42 -0.23 0.77
C GLY A 46 12.64 -0.74 0.01
N SER A 47 13.59 -1.34 0.74
CA SER A 47 14.85 -1.83 0.18
C SER A 47 14.69 -3.05 -0.73
N GLY A 48 13.61 -3.82 -0.56
CA GLY A 48 13.32 -5.01 -1.35
C GLY A 48 13.06 -4.73 -2.84
N LEU A 49 12.75 -3.49 -3.20
CA LEU A 49 12.48 -3.09 -4.59
C LEU A 49 13.64 -3.37 -5.55
N LYS A 50 14.89 -3.38 -5.06
CA LYS A 50 16.09 -3.65 -5.88
C LYS A 50 16.15 -5.07 -6.42
N GLY A 51 15.49 -6.02 -5.76
CA GLY A 51 15.46 -7.43 -6.18
C GLY A 51 14.37 -7.76 -7.20
N LEU A 52 13.47 -6.80 -7.47
CA LEU A 52 12.36 -6.98 -8.41
C LEU A 52 12.81 -6.72 -9.85
N ASN A 53 11.95 -7.05 -10.81
CA ASN A 53 12.17 -6.80 -12.24
C ASN A 53 13.49 -7.42 -12.72
N ASP A 54 13.70 -8.71 -12.44
CA ASP A 54 14.94 -9.45 -12.74
C ASP A 54 16.23 -8.75 -12.21
N GLY A 55 16.11 -8.02 -11.10
CA GLY A 55 17.23 -7.30 -10.47
C GLY A 55 17.50 -5.90 -11.04
N LEU A 56 16.72 -5.44 -12.04
CA LEU A 56 16.73 -4.04 -12.48
C LEU A 56 16.09 -3.11 -11.44
N GLY A 57 15.24 -3.69 -10.60
CA GLY A 57 14.53 -3.02 -9.53
C GLY A 57 13.36 -2.15 -10.00
N ILE A 58 12.69 -1.56 -9.02
CA ILE A 58 11.64 -0.55 -9.21
C ILE A 58 12.07 0.69 -8.44
N ALA A 59 11.91 1.86 -9.03
CA ALA A 59 12.24 3.11 -8.37
C ALA A 59 11.32 3.32 -7.16
N GLU A 60 11.90 3.74 -6.03
CA GLU A 60 11.10 4.13 -4.86
C GLU A 60 10.19 5.30 -5.22
N GLY A 61 8.92 5.23 -4.81
CA GLY A 61 7.90 6.22 -5.15
C GLY A 61 7.17 5.95 -6.47
N SER A 62 7.57 4.94 -7.26
CA SER A 62 6.80 4.53 -8.44
C SER A 62 5.38 4.11 -8.05
N GLN A 63 4.41 4.51 -8.88
CA GLN A 63 3.01 4.19 -8.66
C GLN A 63 2.74 2.67 -8.74
N VAL A 64 1.87 2.21 -7.86
CA VAL A 64 1.34 0.85 -7.82
C VAL A 64 0.06 0.81 -8.66
N THR A 65 -0.03 -0.19 -9.55
CA THR A 65 -1.21 -0.46 -10.39
C THR A 65 -1.95 -1.68 -9.86
N GLU A 66 -3.15 -1.93 -10.40
CA GLU A 66 -3.92 -3.13 -10.10
C GLU A 66 -3.16 -4.42 -10.48
N ASP A 67 -2.49 -4.43 -11.64
CA ASP A 67 -1.69 -5.55 -12.12
C ASP A 67 -0.52 -5.86 -11.18
N HIS A 68 0.16 -4.84 -10.67
CA HIS A 68 1.25 -5.01 -9.72
C HIS A 68 0.78 -5.77 -8.48
N LEU A 69 -0.33 -5.35 -7.89
CA LEU A 69 -0.85 -5.98 -6.68
C LEU A 69 -1.48 -7.34 -6.94
N THR A 70 -2.11 -7.54 -8.11
CA THR A 70 -2.60 -8.85 -8.53
C THR A 70 -1.46 -9.85 -8.64
N ASN A 71 -0.36 -9.45 -9.27
CA ASN A 71 0.84 -10.27 -9.38
C ASN A 71 1.42 -10.57 -7.99
N MET A 72 1.66 -9.55 -7.17
CA MET A 72 2.31 -9.73 -5.87
C MET A 72 1.43 -10.44 -4.83
N LEU A 73 0.25 -9.91 -4.54
CA LEU A 73 -0.61 -10.37 -3.44
C LEU A 73 -1.58 -11.48 -3.85
N GLY A 74 -1.91 -11.56 -5.14
CA GLY A 74 -2.81 -12.58 -5.68
C GLY A 74 -2.10 -13.84 -6.13
N LYS A 75 -0.89 -13.72 -6.68
CA LYS A 75 -0.18 -14.81 -7.35
C LYS A 75 1.24 -15.05 -6.83
N CYS A 76 1.76 -14.24 -5.91
CA CYS A 76 3.16 -14.28 -5.46
C CYS A 76 4.17 -14.17 -6.61
N LEU A 77 3.88 -13.30 -7.57
CA LEU A 77 4.69 -13.02 -8.75
C LEU A 77 5.30 -11.63 -8.67
N ASP A 78 6.43 -11.47 -9.34
CA ASP A 78 7.10 -10.20 -9.55
C ASP A 78 6.14 -9.24 -10.27
N PRO A 79 5.98 -8.01 -9.77
CA PRO A 79 4.95 -7.11 -10.26
C PRO A 79 5.16 -6.72 -11.73
N ILE A 80 6.41 -6.76 -12.23
CA ILE A 80 6.76 -6.33 -13.59
C ILE A 80 6.88 -7.53 -14.54
N THR A 81 7.64 -8.56 -14.15
CA THR A 81 7.99 -9.68 -15.02
C THR A 81 7.00 -10.83 -14.95
N GLY A 82 6.16 -10.89 -13.91
CA GLY A 82 5.23 -12.00 -13.69
C GLY A 82 5.90 -13.33 -13.31
N LYS A 83 7.20 -13.34 -13.01
CA LYS A 83 7.91 -14.54 -12.54
C LYS A 83 7.67 -14.75 -11.04
N PRO A 84 7.71 -16.00 -10.52
CA PRO A 84 7.53 -16.23 -9.08
C PRO A 84 8.55 -15.48 -8.21
N ILE A 85 8.07 -14.80 -7.16
CA ILE A 85 8.95 -14.22 -6.13
C ILE A 85 9.20 -15.29 -5.07
N GLY A 86 10.46 -15.66 -4.90
CA GLY A 86 10.87 -16.62 -3.88
C GLY A 86 10.28 -18.02 -4.11
N ARG A 87 10.05 -18.76 -3.02
CA ARG A 87 9.57 -20.14 -3.09
C ARG A 87 8.06 -20.17 -3.32
N VAL A 88 7.62 -20.93 -4.32
CA VAL A 88 6.20 -21.19 -4.56
C VAL A 88 5.58 -21.79 -3.30
N PRO A 89 4.55 -21.16 -2.72
CA PRO A 89 3.92 -21.66 -1.52
C PRO A 89 3.30 -23.04 -1.71
N ASN A 90 3.48 -23.93 -0.75
CA ASN A 90 2.86 -25.25 -0.79
C ASN A 90 1.35 -25.09 -0.51
N ASN A 91 0.50 -25.50 -1.44
CA ASN A 91 -0.95 -25.25 -1.37
C ASN A 91 -1.62 -26.30 -0.45
N SER A 92 -1.28 -26.25 0.84
CA SER A 92 -1.87 -27.11 1.87
C SER A 92 -3.34 -26.73 2.10
N LYS A 93 -4.22 -27.74 2.15
CA LYS A 93 -5.66 -27.56 2.37
C LYS A 93 -6.03 -26.93 3.73
N SER A 94 -5.10 -26.87 4.68
CA SER A 94 -5.40 -26.47 6.08
C SER A 94 -5.26 -24.97 6.34
N LEU A 95 -4.35 -24.26 5.67
CA LEU A 95 -4.17 -22.81 5.79
C LEU A 95 -3.64 -22.21 4.48
N PRO A 96 -4.37 -21.28 3.84
CA PRO A 96 -3.87 -20.62 2.64
C PRO A 96 -2.58 -19.85 2.95
N PRO A 97 -1.56 -19.89 2.09
CA PRO A 97 -0.33 -19.13 2.27
C PRO A 97 -0.54 -17.64 2.56
N VAL A 98 0.37 -17.04 3.34
CA VAL A 98 0.42 -15.58 3.52
C VAL A 98 1.01 -14.97 2.25
N SER A 99 0.29 -14.07 1.59
CA SER A 99 0.82 -13.30 0.45
C SER A 99 1.31 -11.91 0.86
N GLY A 100 0.93 -11.43 2.04
CA GLY A 100 1.45 -10.18 2.59
C GLY A 100 0.88 -9.82 3.96
N PHE A 101 1.23 -8.62 4.42
CA PHE A 101 0.72 -8.02 5.65
C PHE A 101 0.26 -6.59 5.37
N ASP A 102 -0.88 -6.21 5.92
CA ASP A 102 -1.38 -4.84 5.91
C ASP A 102 -0.98 -4.13 7.21
N LEU A 103 -0.36 -2.97 7.03
CA LEU A 103 0.06 -2.04 8.06
C LEU A 103 -0.66 -0.71 7.86
N THR A 104 -1.72 -0.50 8.64
CA THR A 104 -2.46 0.77 8.65
C THR A 104 -1.83 1.76 9.63
N PHE A 105 -1.34 2.89 9.13
CA PHE A 105 -0.77 3.98 9.93
C PHE A 105 -1.79 5.09 10.15
N SER A 106 -2.44 5.09 11.30
CA SER A 106 -3.42 6.11 11.65
C SER A 106 -2.77 7.25 12.45
N PRO A 107 -2.86 8.52 12.02
CA PRO A 107 -2.36 9.63 12.81
C PRO A 107 -3.22 9.82 14.09
N PRO A 108 -2.68 10.45 15.15
CA PRO A 108 -3.47 10.84 16.32
C PRO A 108 -4.66 11.72 15.92
N LYS A 109 -5.79 11.60 16.64
CA LYS A 109 -7.02 12.32 16.29
C LYS A 109 -6.84 13.83 16.21
N SER A 110 -6.02 14.41 17.08
CA SER A 110 -5.67 15.84 17.07
C SER A 110 -5.00 16.25 15.76
N VAL A 111 -4.09 15.43 15.22
CA VAL A 111 -3.43 15.66 13.93
C VAL A 111 -4.44 15.55 12.78
N SER A 112 -5.35 14.58 12.83
CA SER A 112 -6.42 14.48 11.83
C SER A 112 -7.32 15.72 11.80
N VAL A 113 -7.70 16.23 12.98
CA VAL A 113 -8.50 17.46 13.10
C VAL A 113 -7.72 18.68 12.59
N ALA A 114 -6.45 18.81 12.98
CA ALA A 114 -5.58 19.89 12.50
C ALA A 114 -5.45 19.88 10.97
N TRP A 115 -5.23 18.70 10.37
CA TRP A 115 -5.18 18.57 8.91
C TRP A 115 -6.51 18.92 8.25
N ALA A 116 -7.64 18.46 8.78
CA ALA A 116 -8.95 18.69 8.17
C ALA A 116 -9.31 20.19 8.10
N LEU A 117 -8.98 20.95 9.13
CA LEU A 117 -9.30 22.37 9.27
C LEU A 117 -8.25 23.32 8.68
N ALA A 118 -7.07 22.81 8.33
CA ALA A 118 -5.96 23.60 7.81
C ALA A 118 -6.18 24.11 6.37
N ASP A 119 -5.49 25.20 6.04
CA ASP A 119 -5.30 25.68 4.66
C ASP A 119 -4.47 24.68 3.82
N LYS A 120 -4.35 24.94 2.51
CA LYS A 120 -3.67 24.05 1.56
C LYS A 120 -2.18 23.86 1.89
N GLU A 121 -1.49 24.91 2.30
CA GLU A 121 -0.05 24.87 2.60
C GLU A 121 0.20 24.04 3.86
N THR A 122 -0.54 24.35 4.93
CA THR A 122 -0.47 23.64 6.21
C THR A 122 -0.87 22.16 6.05
N LYS A 123 -1.89 21.85 5.24
CA LYS A 123 -2.26 20.47 4.88
C LYS A 123 -1.11 19.72 4.22
N SER A 124 -0.39 20.38 3.30
CA SER A 124 0.75 19.80 2.61
C SER A 124 1.87 19.46 3.58
N VAL A 125 2.18 20.38 4.52
CA VAL A 125 3.20 20.16 5.56
C VAL A 125 2.83 18.99 6.47
N ILE A 126 1.61 18.95 6.99
CA ILE A 126 1.16 17.87 7.87
C ILE A 126 1.18 16.52 7.13
N TYR A 127 0.73 16.48 5.88
CA TYR A 127 0.78 15.28 5.04
C TYR A 127 2.22 14.80 4.80
N ALA A 128 3.14 15.71 4.47
CA ALA A 128 4.55 15.39 4.28
C ALA A 128 5.20 14.85 5.57
N CYS A 129 4.89 15.44 6.72
CA CYS A 129 5.33 14.93 8.03
C CYS A 129 4.82 13.51 8.29
N HIS A 130 3.55 13.24 8.01
CA HIS A 130 2.98 11.90 8.15
C HIS A 130 3.66 10.88 7.23
N ARG A 131 3.88 11.23 5.96
CA ARG A 131 4.62 10.38 5.00
C ARG A 131 6.04 10.08 5.47
N ARG A 132 6.77 11.09 5.97
CA ARG A 132 8.11 10.90 6.54
C ARG A 132 8.11 9.97 7.75
N ALA A 133 7.11 10.08 8.63
CA ALA A 133 6.96 9.20 9.78
C ALA A 133 6.73 7.73 9.33
N ILE A 134 5.89 7.50 8.33
CA ILE A 134 5.68 6.16 7.75
C ILE A 134 6.99 5.61 7.18
N SER A 135 7.70 6.39 6.36
CA SER A 135 9.00 5.97 5.79
C SER A 135 10.02 5.62 6.87
N TYR A 136 10.07 6.37 7.97
CA TYR A 136 10.94 6.06 9.10
C TYR A 136 10.59 4.71 9.74
N VAL A 137 9.30 4.47 10.02
CA VAL A 137 8.86 3.21 10.65
C VAL A 137 9.09 2.02 9.73
N LEU A 138 8.84 2.17 8.43
CA LEU A 138 9.11 1.10 7.46
C LEU A 138 10.60 0.78 7.38
N LYS A 139 11.46 1.80 7.32
CA LYS A 139 12.92 1.60 7.33
C LYS A 139 13.39 0.88 8.59
N TYR A 140 12.90 1.29 9.76
CA TYR A 140 13.20 0.61 11.02
C TYR A 140 12.73 -0.85 10.98
N ALA A 141 11.51 -1.11 10.50
CA ALA A 141 10.96 -2.45 10.42
C ALA A 141 11.75 -3.35 9.45
N GLU A 142 12.20 -2.82 8.31
CA GLU A 142 13.08 -3.54 7.37
C GLU A 142 14.41 -3.94 7.98
N GLN A 143 14.96 -3.13 8.89
CA GLN A 143 16.26 -3.36 9.52
C GLN A 143 16.16 -4.30 10.74
N GLU A 144 15.11 -4.16 11.54
CA GLU A 144 15.06 -4.73 12.89
C GLU A 144 13.97 -5.80 13.06
N VAL A 145 12.99 -5.88 12.16
CA VAL A 145 11.79 -6.72 12.35
C VAL A 145 11.60 -7.72 11.21
N PHE A 146 11.69 -7.29 9.95
CA PHE A 146 11.39 -8.12 8.80
C PHE A 146 12.58 -9.04 8.46
N HIS A 147 12.46 -10.31 8.82
CA HIS A 147 13.48 -11.32 8.58
C HIS A 147 12.84 -12.59 8.00
N SER A 148 13.54 -13.23 7.05
CA SER A 148 13.24 -14.60 6.64
C SER A 148 14.02 -15.60 7.53
N ARG A 149 13.44 -16.78 7.76
CA ARG A 149 14.12 -17.90 8.41
C ARG A 149 15.01 -18.66 7.44
#